data_AF-A0AA86RF19-F1
#
_entry.id   AF-A0AA86RF19-F1
#
_cell.length_a   1.000
_cell.length_b   1.000
_cell.length_c   1.000
_cell.angle_alpha   90.00
_cell.angle_beta   90.00
_cell.angle_gamma   90.00
#
_symmetry.space_group_name_H-M   'P 1'
#
loop_
_entity.id
_entity.type
_entity.pdbx_description
1 polymer ?
#
loop_
_entity_poly.entity_id
_entity_poly.type
_entity_poly.pdbx_seq_one_letter_code
_entity_poly.pdbx_strand_id
1 'polypeptide(L)'
;MPKSTRDTQQILNTIAIYLTTVSPYTLQQLLSDLNQMDKLLCSLSKIPWKSLGLQLEMTAHQLYRWYFDNFQRNLYGRMEQWDMNILRKQIAMAIELGVAMDVHFQKLLKQQLSKVYQRNIFTVAFNNTKQTLLKSNELQRHKAIVFYTNQIFTKKDSSK
;
A
#
# COMPACT_ATOMS: atom_id res chain seq x y z
N MET A 1 9.60 -13.15 8.49
CA MET A 1 10.06 -11.79 8.12
C MET A 1 11.16 -11.40 9.07
N PRO A 2 12.21 -10.69 8.61
CA PRO A 2 13.31 -10.26 9.47
C PRO A 2 12.76 -9.56 10.71
N LYS A 3 13.25 -9.99 11.87
CA LYS A 3 12.70 -9.60 13.19
C LYS A 3 13.59 -8.57 13.88
N SER A 4 14.83 -8.39 13.40
CA SER A 4 15.82 -7.53 14.03
C SER A 4 16.36 -6.46 13.08
N THR A 5 16.87 -5.36 13.66
CA THR A 5 17.62 -4.31 12.93
C THR A 5 18.85 -4.88 12.23
N ARG A 6 19.48 -5.90 12.83
CA ARG A 6 20.64 -6.61 12.27
C ARG A 6 20.30 -7.34 10.96
N ASP A 7 19.13 -7.97 10.90
CA ASP A 7 18.65 -8.65 9.69
C ASP A 7 18.43 -7.64 8.55
N THR A 8 17.91 -6.45 8.87
CA THR A 8 17.65 -5.40 7.88
C THR A 8 18.96 -4.89 7.25
N GLN A 9 19.98 -4.62 8.07
CA GLN A 9 21.26 -4.15 7.57
C GLN A 9 21.96 -5.20 6.70
N GLN A 10 21.86 -6.48 7.08
CA GLN A 10 22.40 -7.59 6.28
C GLN A 10 21.72 -7.69 4.91
N ILE A 11 20.38 -7.55 4.86
CA ILE A 11 19.65 -7.56 3.60
C ILE A 11 20.06 -6.38 2.72
N LEU A 12 20.12 -5.16 3.27
CA LEU A 12 20.51 -3.97 2.52
C LEU A 12 21.95 -4.06 2.00
N ASN A 13 22.89 -4.55 2.81
CA ASN A 13 24.27 -4.81 2.37
C ASN A 13 24.32 -5.79 1.20
N THR A 14 23.56 -6.89 1.28
CA THR A 14 23.53 -7.91 0.23
C THR A 14 22.99 -7.34 -1.09
N ILE A 15 21.91 -6.55 -1.02
CA ILE A 15 21.35 -5.86 -2.18
C ILE A 15 22.33 -4.82 -2.74
N ALA A 16 22.98 -4.04 -1.88
CA ALA A 16 23.93 -3.02 -2.29
C ALA A 16 25.17 -3.62 -2.97
N ILE A 17 25.73 -4.70 -2.44
CA ILE A 17 26.83 -5.46 -3.06
C ILE A 17 26.42 -5.96 -4.45
N TYR A 18 25.21 -6.49 -4.59
CA TYR A 18 24.73 -6.87 -5.91
C TYR A 18 24.64 -5.66 -6.85
N LEU A 19 24.11 -4.54 -6.39
CA LEU A 19 23.98 -3.32 -7.19
C LEU A 19 25.33 -2.73 -7.62
N THR A 20 26.41 -2.90 -6.85
CA THR A 20 27.75 -2.49 -7.31
C THR A 20 28.26 -3.31 -8.49
N THR A 21 27.72 -4.51 -8.73
CA THR A 21 28.08 -5.34 -9.89
C THR A 21 27.38 -4.92 -11.19
N VAL A 22 26.27 -4.18 -11.07
CA VAL A 22 25.42 -3.78 -12.19
C VAL A 22 25.29 -2.26 -12.35
N SER A 23 26.03 -1.48 -11.56
CA SER A 23 26.01 -0.02 -11.57
C SER A 23 27.38 0.56 -11.21
N PRO A 24 27.69 1.82 -11.58
CA PRO A 24 28.97 2.45 -11.28
C PRO A 24 29.10 2.92 -9.82
N TYR A 25 28.08 2.72 -8.98
CA TYR A 25 28.06 3.20 -7.60
C TYR A 25 28.85 2.28 -6.68
N THR A 26 29.51 2.87 -5.70
CA THR A 26 30.20 2.12 -4.65
C THR A 26 29.22 1.65 -3.58
N LEU A 27 29.63 0.62 -2.83
CA LEU A 27 28.84 0.08 -1.72
C LEU A 27 28.48 1.19 -0.70
N GLN A 28 29.45 2.02 -0.35
CA GLN A 28 29.24 3.12 0.61
C GLN A 28 28.23 4.15 0.09
N GLN A 29 28.31 4.52 -1.19
CA GLN A 29 27.36 5.46 -1.80
C GLN A 29 25.92 4.93 -1.71
N LEU A 30 25.71 3.67 -2.07
CA LEU A 30 24.39 3.04 -2.05
C LEU A 30 23.81 2.90 -0.63
N LEU A 31 24.65 2.60 0.36
CA LEU A 31 24.21 2.51 1.76
C LEU A 31 23.98 3.88 2.40
N SER A 32 24.67 4.92 1.93
CA SER A 32 24.46 6.31 2.39
C SER A 32 23.22 6.97 1.78
N ASP A 33 22.80 6.56 0.57
CA ASP A 33 21.60 7.04 -0.09
C ASP A 33 20.69 5.86 -0.52
N LEU A 34 19.84 5.46 0.42
CA LEU A 34 18.88 4.38 0.23
C LEU A 34 17.82 4.71 -0.84
N ASN A 35 17.54 5.98 -1.11
CA ASN A 35 16.62 6.38 -2.18
C ASN A 35 17.26 6.13 -3.54
N GLN A 36 18.55 6.43 -3.69
CA GLN A 36 19.29 6.12 -4.91
C GLN A 36 19.39 4.61 -5.13
N MET A 37 19.63 3.85 -4.06
CA MET A 37 19.64 2.39 -4.13
C MET A 37 18.29 1.82 -4.60
N ASP A 38 17.17 2.34 -4.09
CA ASP A 38 15.82 1.91 -4.51
C ASP A 38 15.55 2.22 -5.99
N LYS A 39 15.88 3.44 -6.43
CA LYS A 39 15.75 3.84 -7.84
C LYS A 39 16.54 2.90 -8.77
N LEU A 40 17.77 2.57 -8.40
CA LEU A 40 18.60 1.66 -9.17
C LEU A 40 18.00 0.26 -9.22
N LEU A 41 17.61 -0.29 -8.08
CA LEU A 41 17.02 -1.62 -8.02
C LEU A 41 15.73 -1.69 -8.84
N CYS A 42 14.86 -0.67 -8.74
CA CYS A 42 13.61 -0.58 -9.50
C CYS A 42 13.82 -0.31 -11.01
N SER A 43 14.99 0.19 -11.42
CA SER A 43 15.33 0.37 -12.84
C SER A 43 15.73 -0.94 -13.53
N LEU A 44 16.07 -1.97 -12.77
CA LEU A 44 16.45 -3.27 -13.32
C LEU A 44 15.22 -4.01 -13.85
N SER A 45 15.33 -4.53 -15.07
CA SER A 45 14.27 -5.34 -15.70
C SER A 45 14.07 -6.68 -14.99
N LYS A 46 15.12 -7.25 -14.40
CA LYS A 46 15.10 -8.51 -13.64
C LYS A 46 16.05 -8.42 -12.46
N ILE A 47 15.47 -8.53 -11.26
CA ILE A 47 16.23 -8.62 -10.02
C ILE A 47 16.38 -10.10 -9.65
N PRO A 48 17.58 -10.60 -9.34
CA PRO A 48 17.81 -12.02 -9.08
C PRO A 48 17.43 -12.38 -7.63
N TRP A 49 16.17 -12.20 -7.27
CA TRP A 49 15.64 -12.45 -5.92
C TRP A 49 15.95 -13.82 -5.36
N LYS A 50 16.07 -14.85 -6.23
CA LYS A 50 16.40 -16.21 -5.83
C LYS A 50 17.85 -16.32 -5.33
N SER A 51 18.82 -15.74 -6.04
CA SER A 51 20.22 -15.81 -5.61
C SER A 51 20.47 -14.94 -4.39
N LEU A 52 19.89 -13.73 -4.35
CA LEU A 52 19.97 -12.85 -3.19
C LEU A 52 19.33 -13.49 -1.95
N GLY A 53 18.18 -14.13 -2.12
CA GLY A 53 17.50 -14.85 -1.06
C GLY A 53 18.35 -15.99 -0.50
N LEU A 54 19.01 -16.79 -1.35
CA LEU A 54 19.89 -17.87 -0.91
C LEU A 54 21.04 -17.38 -0.02
N GLN A 55 21.64 -16.22 -0.33
CA GLN A 55 22.70 -15.61 0.50
C GLN A 55 22.20 -15.16 1.88
N LEU A 56 20.89 -14.96 2.02
CA LEU A 56 20.23 -14.46 3.22
C LEU A 56 19.46 -15.55 3.95
N GLU A 57 19.54 -16.81 3.51
CA GLU A 57 18.71 -17.92 4.01
C GLU A 57 17.20 -17.61 3.93
N MET A 58 16.80 -16.86 2.90
CA MET A 58 15.42 -16.45 2.63
C MET A 58 14.96 -16.97 1.29
N THR A 59 13.67 -17.29 1.19
CA THR A 59 13.06 -17.54 -0.12
C THR A 59 12.99 -16.25 -0.94
N ALA A 60 13.04 -16.37 -2.27
CA ALA A 60 12.87 -15.24 -3.18
C ALA A 60 11.60 -14.42 -2.87
N HIS A 61 10.50 -15.12 -2.56
CA HIS A 61 9.22 -14.49 -2.22
C HIS A 61 9.29 -13.68 -0.92
N GLN A 62 9.93 -14.22 0.13
CA GLN A 62 10.08 -13.52 1.40
C GLN A 62 10.93 -12.25 1.26
N LEU A 63 12.03 -12.32 0.49
CA LEU A 63 12.89 -11.16 0.24
C LEU A 63 12.15 -10.09 -0.58
N TYR A 64 11.48 -10.50 -1.65
CA TYR A 64 10.65 -9.62 -2.47
C TYR A 64 9.60 -8.90 -1.63
N ARG A 65 8.83 -9.66 -0.83
CA ARG A 65 7.78 -9.12 0.05
C ARG A 65 8.37 -8.15 1.06
N TRP A 66 9.46 -8.52 1.71
CA TRP A 66 10.12 -7.65 2.66
C TRP A 66 10.55 -6.32 2.01
N TYR A 67 11.15 -6.38 0.82
CA TYR A 67 11.64 -5.18 0.15
C TYR A 67 10.49 -4.22 -0.24
N PHE A 68 9.49 -4.74 -0.95
CA PHE A 68 8.40 -3.92 -1.50
C PHE A 68 7.33 -3.54 -0.47
N ASP A 69 7.02 -4.42 0.48
CA ASP A 69 5.93 -4.21 1.45
C ASP A 69 6.41 -3.63 2.79
N ASN A 70 7.70 -3.75 3.13
CA ASN A 70 8.25 -3.23 4.38
C ASN A 70 9.27 -2.10 4.12
N PHE A 71 10.39 -2.42 3.47
CA PHE A 71 11.49 -1.46 3.29
C PHE A 71 11.07 -0.21 2.51
N GLN A 72 10.49 -0.36 1.31
CA GLN A 72 10.04 0.79 0.50
C GLN A 72 9.02 1.68 1.22
N ARG A 73 8.14 1.08 2.04
CA ARG A 73 7.15 1.84 2.82
C ARG A 73 7.80 2.67 3.91
N ASN A 74 8.85 2.17 4.54
CA ASN A 74 9.61 2.95 5.52
C ASN A 74 10.49 4.01 4.84
N LEU A 75 11.02 3.71 3.65
CA LEU A 75 11.87 4.61 2.87
C LEU A 75 11.11 5.86 2.40
N TYR A 76 9.94 5.68 1.79
CA TYR A 76 9.15 6.76 1.20
C TYR A 76 8.05 7.30 2.14
N GLY A 77 7.84 6.63 3.27
CA GLY A 77 6.86 7.03 4.29
C GLY A 77 5.41 6.81 3.86
N ARG A 78 4.54 7.71 4.36
CA ARG A 78 3.09 7.64 4.16
C ARG A 78 2.62 8.70 3.19
N MET A 79 1.42 8.49 2.64
CA MET A 79 0.73 9.52 1.87
C MET A 79 0.45 10.74 2.76
N GLU A 80 0.60 11.93 2.21
CA GLU A 80 0.36 13.18 2.94
C GLU A 80 -1.11 13.30 3.34
N GLN A 81 -1.38 13.96 4.47
CA GLN A 81 -2.72 13.95 5.06
C GLN A 81 -3.78 14.59 4.16
N TRP A 82 -3.41 15.62 3.41
CA TRP A 82 -4.34 16.29 2.51
C TRP A 82 -4.62 15.44 1.25
N ASP A 83 -3.64 14.72 0.70
CA ASP A 83 -3.83 13.75 -0.38
C ASP A 83 -4.70 12.57 0.10
N MET A 84 -4.51 12.15 1.35
CA MET A 84 -5.39 11.16 2.00
C MET A 84 -6.84 11.66 2.09
N ASN A 85 -7.07 12.96 2.29
CA ASN A 85 -8.41 13.52 2.32
C ASN A 85 -9.05 13.53 0.92
N ILE A 86 -8.29 13.86 -0.12
CA ILE A 86 -8.74 13.75 -1.52
C ILE A 86 -9.13 12.30 -1.82
N LEU A 87 -8.26 11.35 -1.49
CA LEU A 87 -8.47 9.92 -1.70
C LEU A 87 -9.73 9.41 -0.98
N ARG A 88 -9.93 9.79 0.28
CA ARG A 88 -11.17 9.46 1.04
C ARG A 88 -12.41 10.04 0.38
N LYS A 89 -12.38 11.32 0.01
CA LYS A 89 -13.53 12.00 -0.61
C LYS A 89 -13.93 11.34 -1.93
N GLN A 90 -12.97 11.10 -2.81
CA GLN A 90 -13.23 10.51 -4.12
C GLN A 90 -13.74 9.07 -4.02
N ILE A 91 -13.18 8.27 -3.10
CA ILE A 91 -13.65 6.90 -2.87
C ILE A 91 -15.06 6.90 -2.26
N ALA A 92 -15.35 7.78 -1.30
CA ALA A 92 -16.68 7.90 -0.71
C ALA A 92 -17.73 8.24 -1.78
N MET A 93 -17.45 9.26 -2.61
CA MET A 93 -18.32 9.62 -3.73
C MET A 93 -18.51 8.47 -4.73
N ALA A 94 -17.44 7.74 -5.07
CA ALA A 94 -17.54 6.60 -5.97
C ALA A 94 -18.43 5.48 -5.39
N ILE A 95 -18.33 5.21 -4.08
CA ILE A 95 -19.19 4.23 -3.39
C ILE A 95 -20.65 4.68 -3.41
N GLU A 96 -20.92 5.96 -3.11
CA GLU A 96 -22.27 6.53 -3.10
C GLU A 96 -22.93 6.49 -4.48
N LEU A 97 -22.18 6.82 -5.53
CA LEU A 97 -22.65 6.85 -6.91
C LEU A 97 -22.58 5.49 -7.62
N GLY A 98 -22.09 4.43 -6.96
CA GLY A 98 -21.93 3.10 -7.57
C GLY A 98 -20.90 3.05 -8.70
N VAL A 99 -19.94 3.98 -8.72
CA VAL A 99 -18.90 4.06 -9.75
C VAL A 99 -17.87 2.95 -9.55
N ALA A 100 -17.48 2.30 -10.65
CA ALA A 100 -16.44 1.28 -10.64
C ALA A 100 -15.06 1.90 -10.30
N MET A 101 -14.43 1.39 -9.23
CA MET A 101 -13.10 1.79 -8.76
C MET A 101 -11.98 1.00 -9.46
N ASP A 102 -11.98 1.02 -10.78
CA ASP A 102 -11.06 0.26 -11.63
C ASP A 102 -9.70 0.98 -11.84
N VAL A 103 -8.90 0.49 -12.80
CA VAL A 103 -7.59 1.07 -13.14
C VAL A 103 -7.72 2.49 -13.68
N HIS A 104 -8.80 2.78 -14.43
CA HIS A 104 -9.04 4.11 -14.98
C HIS A 104 -9.36 5.10 -13.85
N PHE A 105 -10.24 4.73 -12.92
CA PHE A 105 -10.53 5.53 -11.73
C PHE A 105 -9.25 5.81 -10.92
N GLN A 106 -8.44 4.79 -10.68
CA GLN A 106 -7.17 4.95 -9.96
C GLN A 106 -6.19 5.88 -10.69
N LYS A 107 -6.18 5.87 -12.03
CA LYS A 107 -5.35 6.77 -12.83
C LYS A 107 -5.82 8.22 -12.69
N LEU A 108 -7.12 8.48 -12.81
CA LEU A 108 -7.69 9.81 -12.62
C LEU A 108 -7.43 10.33 -11.20
N LEU A 109 -7.63 9.48 -10.19
CA LEU A 109 -7.38 9.84 -8.81
C LEU A 109 -5.93 10.24 -8.56
N LYS A 110 -4.96 9.50 -9.13
CA LYS A 110 -3.54 9.83 -9.01
C LYS A 110 -3.18 11.20 -9.59
N GLN A 111 -3.89 11.65 -10.63
CA GLN A 111 -3.66 12.97 -11.24
C GLN A 111 -4.13 14.12 -10.35
N GLN A 112 -4.98 13.85 -9.35
CA GLN A 112 -5.48 14.86 -8.41
C GLN A 112 -4.60 15.03 -7.17
N LEU A 113 -3.59 14.17 -6.99
CA LEU A 113 -2.68 14.22 -5.84
C LEU A 113 -1.55 15.23 -6.10
N SER A 114 -0.91 15.78 -5.06
CA SER A 114 0.22 16.73 -5.27
C SER A 114 1.34 16.15 -6.08
N LYS A 115 1.60 14.87 -5.85
CA LYS A 115 2.85 14.24 -6.21
C LYS A 115 2.63 12.82 -6.65
N VAL A 116 3.61 12.35 -7.42
CA VAL A 116 3.66 10.98 -7.86
C VAL A 116 4.10 10.11 -6.70
N TYR A 117 3.15 9.42 -6.08
CA TYR A 117 3.43 8.42 -5.05
C TYR A 117 3.96 7.13 -5.66
N GLN A 118 4.85 6.47 -4.93
CA GLN A 118 5.25 5.10 -5.23
C GLN A 118 4.03 4.17 -5.27
N ARG A 119 4.05 3.19 -6.19
CA ARG A 119 2.92 2.30 -6.46
C ARG A 119 2.38 1.65 -5.19
N ASN A 120 3.26 1.16 -4.32
CA ASN A 120 2.87 0.43 -3.11
C ASN A 120 2.23 1.35 -2.07
N ILE A 121 2.73 2.58 -1.90
CA ILE A 121 2.12 3.57 -1.00
C ILE A 121 0.68 3.86 -1.43
N PHE A 122 0.50 4.20 -2.71
CA PHE A 122 -0.83 4.47 -3.25
C PHE A 122 -1.76 3.26 -3.11
N THR A 123 -1.31 2.08 -3.51
CA THR A 123 -2.13 0.86 -3.52
C THR A 123 -2.62 0.51 -2.12
N VAL A 124 -1.75 0.60 -1.12
CA VAL A 124 -2.11 0.33 0.28
C VAL A 124 -3.09 1.37 0.80
N ALA A 125 -2.81 2.67 0.59
CA ALA A 125 -3.69 3.75 1.04
C ALA A 125 -5.08 3.64 0.42
N PHE A 126 -5.14 3.36 -0.89
CA PHE A 126 -6.36 3.15 -1.66
C PHE A 126 -7.18 1.98 -1.12
N ASN A 127 -6.58 0.80 -1.03
CA ASN A 127 -7.29 -0.41 -0.61
C ASN A 127 -7.77 -0.32 0.84
N ASN A 128 -6.94 0.21 1.74
CA ASN A 128 -7.33 0.40 3.14
C ASN A 128 -8.53 1.36 3.24
N THR A 129 -8.47 2.49 2.54
CA THR A 129 -9.55 3.48 2.56
C THR A 129 -10.85 2.92 1.98
N LYS A 130 -10.76 2.24 0.83
CA LYS A 130 -11.90 1.56 0.19
C LYS A 130 -12.55 0.56 1.16
N GLN A 131 -11.76 -0.31 1.78
CA GLN A 131 -12.27 -1.32 2.70
C GLN A 131 -12.92 -0.70 3.95
N THR A 132 -12.31 0.35 4.52
CA THR A 132 -12.90 1.06 5.66
C THR A 132 -14.25 1.67 5.29
N LEU A 133 -14.35 2.33 4.13
CA LEU A 133 -15.58 3.01 3.71
C LEU A 133 -16.70 2.03 3.33
N LEU A 134 -16.37 0.94 2.63
CA LEU A 134 -17.35 -0.12 2.32
C LEU A 134 -17.95 -0.72 3.60
N LYS A 135 -17.10 -1.08 4.58
CA LYS A 135 -17.56 -1.61 5.86
C LYS A 135 -18.43 -0.61 6.63
N SER A 136 -18.07 0.68 6.63
CA SER A 136 -18.91 1.69 7.28
C SER A 136 -20.26 1.88 6.59
N ASN A 137 -20.32 1.81 5.26
CA ASN A 137 -21.56 1.95 4.50
C ASN A 137 -22.47 0.73 4.71
N GLU A 138 -21.91 -0.48 4.66
CA GLU A 138 -22.64 -1.72 4.99
C GLU A 138 -23.24 -1.68 6.40
N LEU A 139 -22.45 -1.25 7.39
CA LEU A 139 -22.92 -1.12 8.77
C LEU A 139 -24.05 -0.09 8.89
N GLN A 140 -23.96 1.04 8.19
CA GLN A 140 -25.01 2.06 8.16
C GLN A 140 -26.30 1.53 7.52
N ARG A 141 -26.19 0.84 6.38
CA ARG A 141 -27.34 0.20 5.71
C ARG A 141 -28.01 -0.83 6.61
N HIS A 142 -27.22 -1.66 7.30
CA HIS A 142 -27.77 -2.65 8.23
C HIS A 142 -28.51 -1.98 9.40
N LYS A 143 -27.92 -0.94 10.02
CA LYS A 143 -28.59 -0.17 11.08
C LYS A 143 -29.89 0.46 10.62
N ALA A 144 -29.93 1.01 9.41
CA ALA A 144 -31.14 1.58 8.83
C ALA A 144 -32.23 0.51 8.66
N ILE A 145 -31.89 -0.65 8.08
CA ILE A 145 -32.83 -1.77 7.90
C ILE A 145 -33.42 -2.20 9.25
N VAL A 146 -32.57 -2.44 10.26
CA VAL A 146 -33.01 -2.87 11.60
C VAL A 146 -33.94 -1.82 12.24
N PHE A 147 -33.63 -0.53 12.09
CA PHE A 147 -34.49 0.54 12.58
C PHE A 147 -35.87 0.53 11.90
N TYR A 148 -35.92 0.44 10.57
CA TYR A 148 -37.19 0.42 9.83
C TYR A 148 -38.00 -0.84 10.11
N THR A 149 -37.38 -2.01 10.21
CA THR A 149 -38.11 -3.24 10.59
C THR A 149 -38.71 -3.09 11.97
N ASN A 150 -37.97 -2.58 12.95
CA ASN A 150 -38.47 -2.42 14.31
C ASN A 150 -39.65 -1.43 14.39
N GLN A 151 -39.64 -0.35 13.60
CA GLN A 151 -40.79 0.57 13.52
C GLN A 151 -42.05 -0.05 12.89
N ILE A 152 -41.87 -0.94 11.92
CA ILE A 152 -43.01 -1.64 11.27
C ILE A 152 -43.63 -2.65 12.24
N PHE A 153 -42.82 -3.38 13.02
CA PHE A 153 -43.31 -4.34 13.99
C PHE A 153 -43.97 -3.69 15.21
N THR A 154 -43.46 -2.56 15.73
CA THR A 154 -44.06 -1.89 16.90
C THR A 154 -45.38 -1.18 16.61
N LYS A 155 -45.63 -0.76 15.36
CA LYS A 155 -46.92 -0.18 14.95
C LYS A 155 -48.06 -1.20 14.81
N LYS A 156 -47.74 -2.49 14.63
CA LYS A 156 -48.76 -3.55 14.49
C LYS A 156 -49.41 -3.95 15.82
N ASP A 157 -48.70 -3.76 16.94
CA ASP A 157 -49.19 -4.13 18.27
C ASP A 157 -49.98 -3.02 19.00
N SER A 158 -50.00 -1.80 18.44
CA SER A 158 -50.66 -0.62 19.04
C SER A 158 -52.03 -0.29 18.41
N SER A 159 -52.59 -1.19 17.59
CA SER A 159 -53.90 -1.02 16.93
C SER A 159 -55.00 -1.96 17.48
N LYS A 160 -54.96 -2.30 18.77
CA LYS A 160 -56.03 -3.05 19.46
C LYS A 160 -56.68 -2.20 20.53
#